data_AF-A0A0E3QQ86-F1
#
_entry.id   AF-A0A0E3QQ86-F1
#
_cell.length_a   1.000
_cell.length_b   1.000
_cell.length_c   1.000
_cell.angle_alpha   90.00
_cell.angle_beta   90.00
_cell.angle_gamma   90.00
#
_symmetry.space_group_name_H-M   'P 1'
#
loop_
_entity.id
_entity.type
_entity.pdbx_description
1 polymer ?
#
loop_
_entity_poly.entity_id
_entity_poly.type
_entity_poly.pdbx_seq_one_letter_code
_entity_poly.pdbx_strand_id
1 'polypeptide(L)'
;MECKTVIQDVICRIKAMEGVEDTYVLSEEDKEKIYELEKKAEGAVLMGLGVGDNRGIKEVFKRQVIIAFTTNMNYVWPEGPNVVLMQYGEKVGEDVYDPEKLEECKKCDDMLVMGNLVIYKSSVPKPKDAKKEPMTVVLPPQKCQDVECVRGVVNAVLASPSTPSDEYIRSVMGLKPAAGLGTFIIGFDLC
;
A
#
# COMPACT_ATOMS: atom_id res chain seq x y z
N MET A 1 8.23 -21.94 21.21
CA MET A 1 8.35 -22.84 20.03
C MET A 1 7.19 -22.63 19.07
N GLU A 2 5.95 -22.55 19.57
CA GLU A 2 4.73 -22.39 18.78
C GLU A 2 4.68 -21.10 17.93
N CYS A 3 5.08 -19.94 18.47
CA CYS A 3 5.15 -18.68 17.71
C CYS A 3 6.11 -18.74 16.50
N LYS A 4 7.24 -19.45 16.65
CA LYS A 4 8.18 -19.63 15.52
C LYS A 4 7.53 -20.46 14.41
N THR A 5 6.68 -21.41 14.76
CA THR A 5 5.93 -22.22 13.79
C THR A 5 4.90 -21.38 13.04
N VAL A 6 4.11 -20.55 13.73
CA VAL A 6 3.12 -19.67 13.10
C VAL A 6 3.77 -18.71 12.09
N ILE A 7 4.89 -18.09 12.45
CA ILE A 7 5.62 -17.19 11.54
C ILE A 7 6.09 -17.94 10.28
N GLN A 8 6.58 -19.17 10.43
CA GLN A 8 6.97 -20.00 9.29
C GLN A 8 5.77 -20.38 8.42
N ASP A 9 4.63 -20.70 9.02
CA ASP A 9 3.40 -21.02 8.27
C ASP A 9 2.92 -19.79 7.46
N VAL A 10 2.99 -18.59 8.04
CA VAL A 10 2.70 -17.34 7.32
C VAL A 10 3.67 -17.13 6.17
N ILE A 11 4.98 -17.32 6.38
CA ILE A 11 5.99 -17.20 5.30
C ILE A 11 5.70 -18.19 4.17
N CYS A 12 5.40 -19.45 4.50
CA CYS A 12 5.04 -20.48 3.52
C CYS A 12 3.78 -20.07 2.74
N ARG A 13 2.81 -19.48 3.43
CA ARG A 13 1.56 -19.02 2.81
C ARG A 13 1.77 -17.85 1.86
N ILE A 14 2.59 -16.87 2.24
CA ILE A 14 2.99 -15.73 1.40
C ILE A 14 3.73 -16.24 0.15
N LYS A 15 4.71 -17.14 0.32
CA LYS A 15 5.47 -17.70 -0.81
C LYS A 15 4.63 -18.54 -1.78
N ALA A 16 3.47 -19.04 -1.33
CA ALA A 16 2.56 -19.78 -2.18
C ALA A 16 1.62 -18.87 -3.00
N MET A 17 1.62 -17.55 -2.74
CA MET A 17 0.84 -16.60 -3.52
C MET A 17 1.47 -16.42 -4.91
N GLU A 18 0.64 -16.33 -5.94
CA GLU A 18 1.11 -16.13 -7.31
C GLU A 18 1.89 -14.82 -7.42
N GLY A 19 3.04 -14.88 -8.09
CA GLY A 19 3.89 -13.72 -8.34
C GLY A 19 4.73 -13.25 -7.15
N VAL A 20 4.68 -13.91 -5.98
CA VAL A 20 5.62 -13.64 -4.88
C VAL A 20 6.97 -14.32 -5.13
N GLU A 21 8.08 -13.61 -4.90
CA GLU A 21 9.43 -14.12 -5.15
C GLU A 21 10.18 -14.41 -3.85
N ASP A 22 10.35 -13.41 -2.99
CA ASP A 22 11.11 -13.52 -1.75
C ASP A 22 10.33 -12.94 -0.56
N THR A 23 10.73 -13.35 0.65
CA THR A 23 10.15 -12.88 1.91
C THR A 23 11.24 -12.52 2.89
N TYR A 24 11.04 -11.46 3.67
CA TYR A 24 11.99 -10.97 4.67
C TYR A 24 11.25 -10.49 5.92
N VAL A 25 11.59 -11.05 7.08
CA VAL A 25 11.03 -10.62 8.37
C VAL A 25 11.76 -9.36 8.81
N LEU A 26 11.04 -8.26 9.01
CA LEU A 26 11.63 -6.97 9.35
C LEU A 26 12.14 -6.95 10.80
N SER A 27 13.37 -6.50 10.98
CA SER A 27 13.93 -6.18 12.30
C SER A 27 13.41 -4.83 12.83
N GLU A 28 13.66 -4.51 14.10
CA GLU A 28 13.34 -3.18 14.64
C GLU A 28 14.11 -2.06 13.93
N GLU A 29 15.38 -2.29 13.55
CA GLU A 29 16.18 -1.33 12.78
C GLU A 29 15.55 -1.07 11.39
N ASP A 30 15.04 -2.12 10.74
CA ASP A 30 14.31 -1.99 9.47
C ASP A 30 13.04 -1.14 9.64
N LYS A 31 12.27 -1.39 10.71
CA LYS A 31 11.06 -0.61 11.02
C LYS A 31 11.38 0.87 11.22
N GLU A 32 12.38 1.18 12.03
CA GLU A 32 12.82 2.59 12.23
C GLU A 32 13.21 3.23 10.90
N LYS A 33 13.97 2.51 10.07
CA LYS A 33 14.44 3.04 8.79
C LYS A 33 13.29 3.30 7.81
N ILE A 34 12.38 2.35 7.67
CA ILE A 34 11.20 2.47 6.80
C ILE A 34 10.30 3.61 7.30
N TYR A 35 10.12 3.76 8.61
CA TYR A 35 9.34 4.88 9.16
C TYR A 35 9.91 6.24 8.75
N GLU A 36 11.23 6.43 8.81
CA GLU A 36 11.88 7.66 8.35
C GLU A 36 11.68 7.90 6.84
N LEU A 37 11.75 6.84 6.04
CA LEU A 37 11.60 6.90 4.58
C LEU A 37 10.16 7.25 4.20
N GLU A 38 9.16 6.61 4.80
CA GLU A 38 7.76 6.95 4.61
C GLU A 38 7.49 8.42 4.95
N LYS A 39 7.99 8.89 6.11
CA LYS A 39 7.81 10.29 6.53
C LYS A 39 8.42 11.29 5.54
N LYS A 40 9.55 10.96 4.91
CA LYS A 40 10.15 11.78 3.86
C LYS A 40 9.31 11.74 2.57
N ALA A 41 8.73 10.59 2.25
CA ALA A 41 7.89 10.40 1.07
C ALA A 41 6.55 11.15 1.16
N GLU A 42 6.02 11.41 2.36
CA GLU A 42 4.76 12.17 2.56
C GLU A 42 4.78 13.54 1.84
N GLY A 43 5.93 14.22 1.75
CA GLY A 43 6.05 15.51 1.05
C GLY A 43 6.30 15.42 -0.46
N ALA A 44 6.49 14.22 -1.01
CA ALA A 44 6.97 14.01 -2.38
C ALA A 44 5.89 13.50 -3.35
N VAL A 45 4.63 13.43 -2.93
CA VAL A 45 3.52 12.98 -3.80
C VAL A 45 3.03 14.10 -4.72
N LEU A 46 2.45 13.72 -5.87
CA LEU A 46 1.92 14.66 -6.87
C LEU A 46 2.91 15.78 -7.25
N MET A 47 4.20 15.43 -7.41
CA MET A 47 5.27 16.41 -7.68
C MET A 47 5.38 17.53 -6.62
N GLY A 48 5.02 17.21 -5.36
CA GLY A 48 5.03 18.15 -4.23
C GLY A 48 3.77 19.01 -4.09
N LEU A 49 2.74 18.77 -4.91
CA LEU A 49 1.47 19.52 -4.86
C LEU A 49 0.44 18.94 -3.89
N GLY A 50 0.74 17.78 -3.29
CA GLY A 50 -0.12 17.11 -2.32
C GLY A 50 0.66 16.61 -1.12
N VAL A 51 -0.07 15.95 -0.21
CA VAL A 51 0.51 15.28 0.96
C VAL A 51 0.22 13.79 0.86
N GLY A 52 1.23 12.96 1.00
CA GLY A 52 1.12 11.52 1.06
C GLY A 52 0.73 11.08 2.46
N ASP A 53 -0.15 10.09 2.55
CA ASP A 53 -0.55 9.48 3.81
C ASP A 53 -0.63 7.96 3.64
N ASN A 54 0.49 7.28 3.89
CA ASN A 54 0.55 5.82 3.82
C ASN A 54 -0.06 5.18 5.08
N ARG A 55 -1.40 5.20 5.15
CA ARG A 55 -2.16 4.60 6.25
C ARG A 55 -1.94 3.10 6.35
N GLY A 56 -1.66 2.43 5.24
CA GLY A 56 -1.29 1.03 5.20
C GLY A 56 -0.06 0.74 6.06
N ILE A 57 1.05 1.43 5.79
CA ILE A 57 2.28 1.24 6.57
C ILE A 57 2.09 1.65 8.03
N LYS A 58 1.40 2.77 8.29
CA LYS A 58 1.06 3.21 9.66
C LYS A 58 0.29 2.16 10.45
N GLU A 59 -0.59 1.40 9.80
CA GLU A 59 -1.36 0.33 10.44
C GLU A 59 -0.53 -0.94 10.62
N VAL A 60 0.25 -1.35 9.61
CA VAL A 60 1.17 -2.50 9.68
C VAL A 60 2.15 -2.35 10.83
N PHE A 61 2.63 -1.14 11.10
CA PHE A 61 3.64 -0.88 12.14
C PHE A 61 3.09 -0.98 13.57
N LYS A 62 1.78 -1.12 13.74
CA LYS A 62 1.14 -1.41 15.03
C LYS A 62 1.18 -2.90 15.37
N ARG A 63 1.64 -3.76 14.45
CA ARG A 63 1.58 -5.22 14.57
C ARG A 63 2.86 -5.80 15.15
N GLN A 64 2.72 -6.96 15.80
CA GLN A 64 3.83 -7.65 16.46
C GLN A 64 4.87 -8.17 15.46
N VAL A 65 4.42 -8.86 14.42
CA VAL A 65 5.27 -9.46 13.39
C VAL A 65 5.04 -8.74 12.08
N ILE A 66 6.13 -8.34 11.42
CA ILE A 66 6.08 -7.63 10.15
C ILE A 66 6.99 -8.34 9.15
N ILE A 67 6.44 -8.67 7.99
CA ILE A 67 7.12 -9.41 6.93
C ILE A 67 6.96 -8.61 5.64
N ALA A 68 8.08 -8.28 5.01
CA ALA A 68 8.09 -7.79 3.64
C ALA A 68 8.16 -8.97 2.67
N PHE A 69 7.57 -8.80 1.49
CA PHE A 69 7.72 -9.75 0.40
C PHE A 69 7.76 -9.03 -0.95
N THR A 70 8.54 -9.58 -1.87
CA THR A 70 8.68 -9.03 -3.22
C THR A 70 7.72 -9.72 -4.18
N THR A 71 7.30 -8.98 -5.19
CA THR A 71 6.31 -9.40 -6.17
C THR A 71 6.80 -9.12 -7.59
N ASN A 72 6.40 -9.94 -8.55
CA ASN A 72 6.56 -9.68 -9.97
C ASN A 72 5.21 -9.35 -10.65
N MET A 73 5.22 -9.23 -11.98
CA MET A 73 4.06 -8.84 -12.78
C MET A 73 2.89 -9.82 -12.73
N ASN A 74 3.07 -11.05 -12.24
CA ASN A 74 2.00 -12.03 -12.08
C ASN A 74 1.26 -11.88 -10.74
N TYR A 75 1.75 -11.03 -9.83
CA TYR A 75 1.12 -10.84 -8.53
C TYR A 75 -0.25 -10.16 -8.68
N VAL A 76 -1.27 -10.80 -8.11
CA VAL A 76 -2.62 -10.26 -8.07
C VAL A 76 -2.75 -9.31 -6.88
N TRP A 77 -2.96 -8.03 -7.18
CA TRP A 77 -3.11 -6.99 -6.16
C TRP A 77 -4.39 -7.20 -5.34
N PRO A 78 -4.41 -6.78 -4.06
CA PRO A 78 -5.59 -6.90 -3.22
C PRO A 78 -6.79 -6.15 -3.81
N GLU A 79 -7.99 -6.61 -3.49
CA GLU A 79 -9.23 -5.97 -3.92
C GLU A 79 -9.41 -4.58 -3.30
N GLY A 80 -9.94 -3.65 -4.10
CA GLY A 80 -10.18 -2.26 -3.68
C GLY A 80 -9.12 -1.29 -4.21
N PRO A 81 -9.25 0.01 -3.90
CA PRO A 81 -8.32 1.02 -4.36
C PRO A 81 -7.00 0.94 -3.59
N ASN A 82 -5.88 1.01 -4.30
CA ASN A 82 -4.55 1.10 -3.69
C ASN A 82 -4.17 2.57 -3.41
N VAL A 83 -4.86 3.51 -4.07
CA VAL A 83 -4.69 4.94 -3.91
C VAL A 83 -6.06 5.60 -3.81
N VAL A 84 -6.27 6.36 -2.74
CA VAL A 84 -7.46 7.18 -2.56
C VAL A 84 -7.04 8.65 -2.48
N LEU A 85 -7.72 9.50 -3.24
CA LEU A 85 -7.54 10.95 -3.14
C LEU A 85 -8.56 11.52 -2.17
N MET A 86 -8.06 12.25 -1.18
CA MET A 86 -8.89 12.90 -0.16
C MET A 86 -8.67 14.42 -0.21
N GLN A 87 -9.72 15.18 0.04
CA GLN A 87 -9.62 16.62 0.27
C GLN A 87 -10.69 17.06 1.27
N TYR A 88 -10.33 17.85 2.28
CA TYR A 88 -11.26 18.29 3.34
C TYR A 88 -11.99 17.14 4.03
N GLY A 89 -11.31 15.99 4.19
CA GLY A 89 -11.87 14.78 4.79
C GLY A 89 -12.80 13.97 3.87
N GLU A 90 -13.08 14.44 2.65
CA GLU A 90 -13.94 13.77 1.69
C GLU A 90 -13.13 13.01 0.63
N LYS A 91 -13.67 11.89 0.16
CA LYS A 91 -13.09 11.13 -0.96
C LYS A 91 -13.42 11.84 -2.28
N VAL A 92 -12.38 12.26 -2.99
CA VAL A 92 -12.50 13.00 -4.26
C VAL A 92 -11.97 12.21 -5.47
N GLY A 93 -11.43 11.02 -5.25
CA GLY A 93 -10.96 10.15 -6.32
C GLY A 93 -10.29 8.88 -5.80
N GLU A 94 -9.95 7.98 -6.71
CA GLU A 94 -9.26 6.73 -6.43
C GLU A 94 -8.65 6.13 -7.69
N ASP A 95 -7.80 5.13 -7.54
CA ASP A 95 -7.38 4.29 -8.64
C ASP A 95 -8.40 3.21 -8.99
N VAL A 96 -8.57 2.95 -10.29
CA VAL A 96 -9.49 1.97 -10.85
C VAL A 96 -8.72 1.12 -11.86
N TYR A 97 -8.61 -0.19 -11.58
CA TYR A 97 -7.91 -1.16 -12.41
C TYR A 97 -8.85 -2.02 -13.28
N ASP A 98 -10.14 -2.02 -12.96
CA ASP A 98 -11.18 -2.69 -13.75
C ASP A 98 -11.34 -1.94 -15.09
N PRO A 99 -11.02 -2.58 -16.24
CA PRO A 99 -11.08 -1.92 -17.53
C PRO A 99 -12.48 -1.45 -17.91
N GLU A 100 -13.52 -2.20 -17.55
CA GLU A 100 -14.90 -1.86 -17.88
C GLU A 100 -15.33 -0.62 -17.11
N LYS A 101 -15.06 -0.57 -15.80
CA LYS A 101 -15.33 0.61 -14.97
C LYS A 101 -14.53 1.82 -15.44
N LEU A 102 -13.27 1.63 -15.84
CA LEU A 102 -12.44 2.74 -16.33
C LEU A 102 -13.01 3.33 -17.63
N GLU A 103 -13.52 2.50 -18.54
CA GLU A 103 -14.20 2.95 -19.75
C GLU A 103 -15.53 3.66 -19.47
N GLU A 104 -16.28 3.22 -18.45
CA GLU A 104 -17.46 3.94 -17.96
C GLU A 104 -17.08 5.32 -17.41
N CYS A 105 -16.02 5.40 -16.60
CA CYS A 105 -15.53 6.66 -16.06
C CYS A 105 -15.13 7.66 -17.16
N LYS A 106 -14.48 7.19 -18.24
CA LYS A 106 -14.10 8.05 -19.39
C LYS A 106 -15.29 8.67 -20.12
N LYS A 107 -16.47 8.03 -20.05
CA LYS A 107 -17.71 8.52 -20.68
C LYS A 107 -18.49 9.49 -19.80
N CYS A 108 -18.10 9.66 -18.54
CA CYS A 108 -18.79 10.51 -17.58
C CYS A 108 -18.16 11.91 -17.53
N ASP A 109 -18.94 12.94 -17.83
CA ASP A 109 -18.47 14.34 -17.82
C ASP A 109 -18.03 14.82 -16.43
N ASP A 110 -18.54 14.21 -15.36
CA ASP A 110 -18.19 14.53 -13.98
C ASP A 110 -16.90 13.83 -13.51
N MET A 111 -16.30 12.97 -14.33
CA MET A 111 -15.06 12.27 -14.01
C MET A 111 -13.88 12.82 -14.81
N LEU A 112 -12.71 12.82 -14.19
CA LEU A 112 -11.43 13.07 -14.85
C LEU A 112 -10.56 11.83 -14.68
N VAL A 113 -10.17 11.22 -15.80
CA VAL A 113 -9.37 9.99 -15.81
C VAL A 113 -7.94 10.31 -16.23
N MET A 114 -6.96 9.92 -15.40
CA MET A 114 -5.52 10.11 -15.62
C MET A 114 -4.80 8.77 -15.41
N GLY A 115 -4.60 8.00 -16.48
CA GLY A 115 -4.18 6.61 -16.36
C GLY A 115 -5.26 5.79 -15.67
N ASN A 116 -4.94 5.17 -14.53
CA ASN A 116 -5.90 4.45 -13.69
C ASN A 116 -6.52 5.33 -12.59
N LEU A 117 -6.04 6.57 -12.41
CA LEU A 117 -6.55 7.47 -11.39
C LEU A 117 -7.81 8.19 -11.89
N VAL A 118 -8.90 8.09 -11.14
CA VAL A 118 -10.20 8.72 -11.42
C VAL A 118 -10.49 9.77 -10.36
N ILE A 119 -10.78 11.01 -10.80
CA ILE A 119 -11.16 12.14 -9.94
C ILE A 119 -12.63 12.49 -10.18
N TYR A 120 -13.39 12.63 -9.10
CA TYR A 120 -14.81 13.00 -9.07
C TYR A 120 -14.93 14.53 -9.01
N LYS A 121 -15.17 15.20 -10.14
CA LYS A 121 -15.14 16.66 -10.25
C LYS A 121 -16.15 17.33 -9.33
N SER A 122 -17.36 16.77 -9.19
CA SER A 122 -18.40 17.27 -8.29
C SER A 122 -18.01 17.17 -6.80
N SER A 123 -17.22 16.17 -6.43
CA SER A 123 -16.74 15.96 -5.06
C SER A 123 -15.57 16.86 -4.70
N VAL A 124 -14.82 17.40 -5.68
CA VAL A 124 -13.72 18.33 -5.41
C VAL A 124 -14.29 19.65 -4.88
N PRO A 125 -13.98 20.04 -3.63
CA PRO A 125 -14.55 21.24 -3.05
C PRO A 125 -14.12 22.48 -3.82
N LYS A 126 -15.10 23.31 -4.21
CA LYS A 126 -14.84 24.59 -4.88
C LYS A 126 -14.14 25.53 -3.88
N PRO A 127 -13.10 26.27 -4.31
CA PRO A 127 -12.40 27.18 -3.42
C PRO A 127 -13.37 28.25 -2.91
N LYS A 128 -13.62 28.26 -1.59
CA LYS A 128 -14.35 29.31 -0.88
C LYS A 128 -13.35 30.06 -0.01
N ASP A 129 -12.83 31.18 -0.50
CA ASP A 129 -12.10 32.25 0.21
C ASP A 129 -11.13 31.91 1.39
N ALA A 130 -10.58 30.70 1.45
CA ALA A 130 -9.55 30.30 2.39
C ALA A 130 -8.52 29.39 1.72
N LYS A 131 -7.28 29.38 2.25
CA LYS A 131 -6.16 28.56 1.75
C LYS A 131 -6.65 27.15 1.40
N LYS A 132 -6.51 26.77 0.13
CA LYS A 132 -6.88 25.45 -0.38
C LYS A 132 -6.08 24.41 0.40
N GLU A 133 -6.77 23.49 1.08
CA GLU A 133 -6.11 22.32 1.69
C GLU A 133 -5.49 21.50 0.55
N PRO A 134 -4.21 21.09 0.67
CA PRO A 134 -3.58 20.25 -0.34
C PRO A 134 -4.34 18.92 -0.44
N MET A 135 -4.38 18.36 -1.64
CA MET A 135 -4.95 17.03 -1.83
C MET A 135 -4.08 16.00 -1.10
N THR A 136 -4.73 15.11 -0.36
CA THR A 136 -4.05 14.01 0.32
C THR A 136 -4.12 12.75 -0.55
N VAL A 137 -2.96 12.18 -0.86
CA VAL A 137 -2.84 10.87 -1.52
C VAL A 137 -2.73 9.81 -0.42
N VAL A 138 -3.82 9.08 -0.19
CA VAL A 138 -3.90 8.05 0.83
C VAL A 138 -3.59 6.70 0.22
N LEU A 139 -2.63 5.96 0.80
CA LEU A 139 -2.47 4.53 0.55
C LEU A 139 -3.14 3.78 1.70
N PRO A 140 -4.32 3.17 1.49
CA PRO A 140 -5.08 2.55 2.57
C PRO A 140 -4.46 1.21 3.01
N PRO A 141 -4.71 0.78 4.27
CA PRO A 141 -4.46 -0.59 4.67
C PRO A 141 -5.34 -1.55 3.86
N GLN A 142 -4.75 -2.65 3.42
CA GLN A 142 -5.39 -3.70 2.63
C GLN A 142 -5.55 -4.97 3.47
N LYS A 143 -6.49 -5.82 3.07
CA LYS A 143 -6.63 -7.16 3.64
C LYS A 143 -5.70 -8.13 2.89
N CYS A 144 -5.32 -9.22 3.56
CA CYS A 144 -4.63 -10.34 2.94
C CYS A 144 -5.29 -11.64 3.38
N GLN A 145 -6.28 -12.08 2.59
CA GLN A 145 -7.08 -13.26 2.93
C GLN A 145 -6.21 -14.51 3.05
N ASP A 146 -5.17 -14.64 2.22
CA ASP A 146 -4.24 -15.77 2.28
C ASP A 146 -3.60 -15.94 3.66
N VAL A 147 -3.23 -14.84 4.33
CA VAL A 147 -2.60 -14.84 5.65
C VAL A 147 -3.61 -14.81 6.80
N GLU A 148 -4.76 -14.14 6.62
CA GLU A 148 -5.87 -14.18 7.60
C GLU A 148 -6.36 -15.61 7.88
N CYS A 149 -6.22 -16.53 6.92
CA CYS A 149 -6.59 -17.95 7.10
C CYS A 149 -5.58 -18.78 7.92
N VAL A 150 -4.41 -18.24 8.27
CA VAL A 150 -3.40 -18.99 9.03
C VAL A 150 -3.81 -19.07 10.51
N ARG A 151 -3.87 -20.28 11.05
CA ARG A 151 -4.21 -20.50 12.47
C ARG A 151 -3.16 -19.84 13.37
N GLY A 152 -3.61 -19.10 14.38
CA GLY A 152 -2.71 -18.37 15.29
C GLY A 152 -2.42 -16.93 14.87
N VAL A 153 -2.98 -16.47 13.74
CA VAL A 153 -2.84 -15.11 13.22
C VAL A 153 -4.11 -14.30 13.46
N VAL A 154 -3.95 -13.06 13.94
CA VAL A 154 -5.03 -12.07 14.04
C VAL A 154 -4.54 -10.70 13.57
N ASN A 155 -5.49 -9.80 13.26
CA ASN A 155 -5.22 -8.42 12.83
C ASN A 155 -4.25 -8.29 11.65
N ALA A 156 -4.28 -9.23 10.71
CA ALA A 156 -3.44 -9.17 9.53
C ALA A 156 -3.77 -7.93 8.67
N VAL A 157 -2.75 -7.18 8.27
CA VAL A 157 -2.88 -5.98 7.42
C VAL A 157 -1.78 -5.99 6.39
N LEU A 158 -2.13 -5.72 5.15
CA LEU A 158 -1.23 -5.60 4.01
C LEU A 158 -1.08 -4.13 3.63
N ALA A 159 0.11 -3.74 3.20
CA ALA A 159 0.40 -2.38 2.73
C ALA A 159 1.45 -2.38 1.63
N SER A 160 1.32 -1.42 0.70
CA SER A 160 2.37 -1.11 -0.25
C SER A 160 3.28 0.00 0.36
N PRO A 161 4.60 -0.19 0.44
CA PRO A 161 5.53 0.83 0.88
C PRO A 161 5.69 1.94 -0.17
N SER A 162 6.21 3.09 0.25
CA SER A 162 6.70 4.11 -0.70
C SER A 162 7.90 3.60 -1.50
N THR A 163 8.19 4.22 -2.64
CA THR A 163 9.35 3.85 -3.48
C THR A 163 10.68 3.84 -2.72
N PRO A 164 11.02 4.84 -1.86
CA PRO A 164 12.25 4.78 -1.08
C PRO A 164 12.30 3.60 -0.10
N SER A 165 11.16 3.21 0.46
CA SER A 165 11.05 2.04 1.35
C SER A 165 11.15 0.72 0.58
N ASP A 166 10.55 0.62 -0.62
CA ASP A 166 10.73 -0.52 -1.53
C ASP A 166 12.22 -0.72 -1.86
N GLU A 167 12.90 0.34 -2.28
CA GLU A 167 14.34 0.31 -2.60
C GLU A 167 15.18 -0.14 -1.40
N TYR A 168 14.88 0.37 -0.20
CA TYR A 168 15.55 -0.03 1.03
C TYR A 168 15.37 -1.53 1.31
N ILE A 169 14.12 -2.01 1.34
CA ILE A 169 13.81 -3.41 1.65
C ILE A 169 14.51 -4.33 0.68
N ARG A 170 14.43 -4.04 -0.62
CA ARG A 170 15.08 -4.82 -1.67
C ARG A 170 16.60 -4.82 -1.52
N SER A 171 17.19 -3.69 -1.14
CA SER A 171 18.62 -3.60 -0.84
C SER A 171 19.02 -4.48 0.34
N VAL A 172 18.24 -4.52 1.42
CA VAL A 172 18.48 -5.40 2.58
C VAL A 172 18.39 -6.87 2.17
N MET A 173 17.50 -7.20 1.25
CA MET A 173 17.35 -8.55 0.67
C MET A 173 18.44 -8.89 -0.37
N GLY A 174 19.36 -7.97 -0.69
CA GLY A 174 20.39 -8.17 -1.71
C GLY A 174 19.87 -8.18 -3.15
N LEU A 175 18.66 -7.67 -3.37
CA LEU A 175 17.99 -7.64 -4.66
C LEU A 175 18.31 -6.36 -5.43
N LYS A 176 18.48 -6.48 -6.75
CA LYS A 176 18.70 -5.31 -7.61
C LYS A 176 17.36 -4.69 -8.04
N PRO A 177 17.33 -3.36 -8.28
CA PRO A 177 16.20 -2.73 -8.93
C PRO A 177 15.95 -3.36 -10.31
N ALA A 178 14.71 -3.72 -10.59
CA ALA A 178 14.27 -4.20 -11.89
C ALA A 178 12.83 -3.75 -12.14
N ALA A 179 12.52 -3.45 -13.40
CA ALA A 179 11.18 -3.08 -13.81
C ALA A 179 10.20 -4.24 -13.61
N GLY A 180 8.96 -3.92 -13.21
CA GLY A 180 7.91 -4.91 -13.00
C GLY A 180 8.05 -5.72 -11.70
N LEU A 181 8.97 -5.33 -10.82
CA LEU A 181 9.08 -5.86 -9.47
C LEU A 181 8.58 -4.82 -8.46
N GLY A 182 7.87 -5.30 -7.44
CA GLY A 182 7.37 -4.49 -6.33
C GLY A 182 7.62 -5.17 -4.98
N THR A 183 7.23 -4.48 -3.91
CA THR A 183 7.26 -5.00 -2.55
C THR A 183 5.93 -4.71 -1.87
N PHE A 184 5.49 -5.62 -1.03
CA PHE A 184 4.44 -5.39 -0.05
C PHE A 184 4.96 -5.71 1.35
N ILE A 185 4.32 -5.13 2.35
CA ILE A 185 4.58 -5.44 3.75
C ILE A 185 3.27 -5.92 4.39
N ILE A 186 3.34 -7.05 5.08
CA ILE A 186 2.26 -7.57 5.89
C ILE A 186 2.63 -7.51 7.37
N GLY A 187 1.72 -7.00 8.19
CA GLY A 187 1.82 -7.00 9.65
C GLY A 187 0.70 -7.84 10.25
N PHE A 188 0.99 -8.60 11.30
CA PHE A 188 -0.01 -9.37 12.04
C PHE A 188 0.39 -9.58 13.51
N ASP A 189 -0.59 -9.97 14.32
CA ASP A 189 -0.42 -10.31 15.72
C ASP A 189 -0.60 -11.83 15.93
N LEU A 190 0.07 -12.37 16.94
CA LEU A 190 -0.05 -13.77 17.34
C LEU A 190 -1.12 -13.90 18.44
N CYS A 191 -1.97 -14.93 18.35
CA CYS A 191 -2.97 -15.25 19.36
C CYS A 191 -2.64 -16.49 20.20
#